data_AF-A0A915AFJ8-F1
#
_entry.id   AF-A0A915AFJ8-F1
#
_cell.length_a   1.000
_cell.length_b   1.000
_cell.length_c   1.000
_cell.angle_alpha   90.00
_cell.angle_beta   90.00
_cell.angle_gamma   90.00
#
_symmetry.space_group_name_H-M   'P 1'
#
loop_
_entity.id
_entity.type
_entity.pdbx_description
1 polymer ?
#
loop_
_entity_poly.entity_id
_entity_poly.type
_entity_poly.pdbx_seq_one_letter_code
_entity_poly.pdbx_strand_id
1 'polypeptide(L)'
;MAISQATVICTNSTHFRLVKYAEEKGLVLDYRRNSTYFLKTSYTGSFAYSVTVCSESGGTCAKVMQLQHRPNYATRIDAPFTQWTITNSFRWLHRELENLRNSTMPIFINLHHMDAVSQTKIKQLIKTLLKNRGDAKPLRIFVLYAHIHHKHEMKYECALQNIPFIYVGSIPNNRFTAIKVPANESLSSEVFLLSANGDHSVTIVNYIQPVHTSCIQP
;
A
#
# COMPACT_ATOMS: atom_id res chain seq x y z
N MET A 1 -3.45 -19.06 -25.81
CA MET A 1 -2.18 -18.39 -25.44
C MET A 1 -1.48 -19.30 -24.43
N ALA A 2 -0.47 -20.05 -24.86
CA ALA A 2 0.21 -21.04 -24.00
C ALA A 2 1.17 -20.31 -23.05
N ILE A 3 0.87 -20.34 -21.75
CA ILE A 3 1.78 -19.87 -20.71
C ILE A 3 2.87 -20.94 -20.57
N SER A 4 4.14 -20.57 -20.73
CA SER A 4 5.25 -21.52 -20.64
C SER A 4 5.33 -22.18 -19.25
N GLN A 5 5.72 -23.46 -19.18
CA GLN A 5 5.89 -24.16 -17.91
C GLN A 5 6.88 -23.45 -16.96
N ALA A 6 7.91 -22.80 -17.52
CA ALA A 6 8.86 -21.98 -16.76
C ALA A 6 8.17 -20.79 -16.06
N THR A 7 7.22 -20.13 -16.72
CA THR A 7 6.42 -19.03 -16.15
C THR A 7 5.55 -19.52 -14.99
N VAL A 8 4.97 -20.72 -15.09
CA VAL A 8 4.15 -21.32 -14.03
C VAL A 8 4.99 -21.66 -12.80
N ILE A 9 6.19 -22.24 -13.00
CA ILE A 9 7.12 -22.61 -11.91
C ILE A 9 7.62 -21.37 -11.15
N CYS A 10 8.07 -20.33 -11.86
CA CYS A 10 8.54 -19.09 -11.26
C CYS A 10 7.44 -18.34 -10.50
N THR A 11 6.23 -18.36 -11.06
CA THR A 11 5.08 -17.72 -10.42
C THR A 11 4.70 -18.47 -9.14
N ASN A 12 4.64 -19.81 -9.18
CA ASN A 12 4.35 -20.63 -8.03
C ASN A 12 5.38 -20.42 -6.90
N SER A 13 6.68 -20.43 -7.22
CA SER A 13 7.74 -20.23 -6.22
C SER A 13 7.70 -18.84 -5.58
N THR A 14 7.40 -17.80 -6.36
CA THR A 14 7.27 -16.42 -5.85
C THR A 14 6.11 -16.29 -4.86
N HIS A 15 4.96 -16.90 -5.15
CA HIS A 15 3.80 -16.86 -4.25
C HIS A 15 4.05 -17.64 -2.95
N PHE A 16 4.73 -18.78 -3.01
CA PHE A 16 5.16 -19.49 -1.81
C PHE A 16 6.10 -18.66 -0.94
N ARG A 17 7.07 -17.98 -1.54
CA ARG A 17 7.97 -17.07 -0.81
C ARG A 17 7.21 -15.93 -0.15
N LEU A 18 6.19 -15.37 -0.81
CA LEU A 18 5.35 -14.34 -0.23
C LEU A 18 4.60 -14.82 1.02
N VAL A 19 3.98 -16.01 0.95
CA VAL A 19 3.26 -16.59 2.10
C VAL A 19 4.23 -16.85 3.26
N LYS A 20 5.37 -17.50 2.98
CA LYS A 20 6.39 -17.77 4.00
C LYS A 20 6.95 -16.50 4.62
N TYR A 21 7.25 -15.49 3.81
CA TYR A 21 7.73 -14.18 4.28
C TYR A 21 6.70 -13.50 5.18
N ALA A 22 5.42 -13.55 4.81
CA ALA A 22 4.35 -12.99 5.63
C ALA A 22 4.25 -13.67 6.99
N GLU A 23 4.35 -15.00 7.05
CA GLU A 23 4.36 -15.78 8.29
C GLU A 23 5.58 -15.42 9.16
N GLU A 24 6.78 -15.39 8.58
CA GLU A 24 8.03 -15.06 9.30
C GLU A 24 8.07 -13.63 9.83
N LYS A 25 7.39 -12.69 9.17
CA LYS A 25 7.36 -11.27 9.53
C LYS A 25 6.09 -10.86 10.28
N GLY A 26 5.20 -11.80 10.61
CA GLY A 26 3.96 -11.50 11.32
C GLY A 26 3.01 -10.59 10.53
N LEU A 27 3.01 -10.67 9.20
CA LEU A 27 2.12 -9.89 8.34
C LEU A 27 0.75 -10.57 8.27
N VAL A 28 -0.31 -9.77 8.31
CA VAL A 28 -1.68 -10.26 8.16
C VAL A 28 -2.02 -10.31 6.66
N LEU A 29 -1.73 -11.44 6.03
CA LEU A 29 -1.94 -11.66 4.58
C LEU A 29 -3.38 -12.06 4.26
N ASP A 30 -3.97 -11.45 3.23
CA ASP A 30 -5.31 -11.76 2.74
C ASP A 30 -5.31 -12.97 1.80
N TYR A 31 -5.45 -14.15 2.39
CA TYR A 31 -5.70 -15.36 1.64
C TYR A 31 -6.40 -16.41 2.50
N ARG A 32 -6.97 -17.40 1.81
CA ARG A 32 -7.48 -18.64 2.40
C ARG A 32 -6.74 -19.79 1.76
N ARG A 33 -6.28 -20.71 2.60
CA ARG A 33 -5.69 -21.98 2.16
C ARG A 33 -6.74 -23.07 2.31
N ASN A 34 -7.00 -23.81 1.24
CA ASN A 34 -7.83 -25.01 1.28
C ASN A 34 -7.05 -26.18 0.67
N SER A 35 -6.94 -27.27 1.42
CA SER A 35 -6.20 -28.46 0.99
C SER A 35 -7.20 -29.58 0.71
N THR A 36 -7.38 -29.93 -0.56
CA THR A 36 -8.25 -31.04 -0.95
C THR A 36 -7.39 -32.30 -1.03
N TYR A 37 -7.69 -33.30 -0.19
CA TYR A 37 -7.12 -34.66 -0.16
C TYR A 37 -5.77 -34.85 -0.87
N PHE A 38 -4.66 -34.70 -0.14
CA PHE A 38 -3.23 -34.99 -0.47
C PHE A 38 -2.66 -34.60 -1.85
N LEU A 39 -3.47 -34.10 -2.79
CA LEU A 39 -3.12 -33.96 -4.20
C LEU A 39 -3.13 -32.50 -4.65
N LYS A 40 -3.89 -31.61 -3.99
CA LYS A 40 -3.95 -30.21 -4.42
C LYS A 40 -4.17 -29.24 -3.25
N THR A 41 -3.26 -28.27 -3.12
CA THR A 41 -3.44 -27.12 -2.22
C THR A 41 -3.91 -25.91 -3.03
N SER A 42 -4.99 -25.27 -2.59
CA SER A 42 -5.51 -24.06 -3.21
C SER A 42 -5.33 -22.86 -2.27
N TYR A 43 -4.92 -21.74 -2.84
CA TYR A 43 -4.73 -20.46 -2.18
C TYR A 43 -5.62 -19.44 -2.88
N THR A 44 -6.51 -18.79 -2.14
CA THR A 44 -7.48 -17.83 -2.69
C THR A 44 -7.49 -16.55 -1.88
N GLY A 45 -7.25 -15.40 -2.52
CA GLY A 45 -7.31 -14.10 -1.88
C GLY A 45 -6.66 -13.01 -2.70
N SER A 46 -6.57 -11.80 -2.15
CA SER A 46 -5.89 -10.70 -2.84
C SER A 46 -4.37 -10.70 -2.64
N PHE A 47 -3.89 -11.43 -1.64
CA PHE A 47 -2.48 -11.43 -1.21
C PHE A 47 -1.94 -10.03 -0.87
N ALA A 48 -2.84 -9.07 -0.62
CA ALA A 48 -2.53 -7.86 0.10
C ALA A 48 -2.27 -8.20 1.57
N TYR A 49 -1.48 -7.40 2.27
CA TYR A 49 -1.23 -7.60 3.69
C TYR A 49 -1.29 -6.30 4.46
N SER A 50 -1.51 -6.41 5.76
CA SER A 50 -1.33 -5.29 6.67
C SER A 50 -0.41 -5.64 7.84
N VAL A 51 0.23 -4.61 8.38
CA VAL A 51 1.08 -4.67 9.57
C VAL A 51 0.90 -3.38 10.37
N THR A 52 1.06 -3.47 11.68
CA THR A 52 1.11 -2.30 12.54
C THR A 52 2.57 -2.05 12.91
N VAL A 53 3.06 -0.86 12.61
CA VAL A 53 4.45 -0.45 12.91
C VAL A 53 4.40 0.64 13.97
N CYS A 54 5.18 0.50 15.03
CA CYS A 54 5.25 1.48 16.11
C CYS A 54 6.63 2.14 16.16
N SER A 55 6.69 3.36 16.69
CA SER A 55 7.94 4.01 17.07
C SER A 55 8.71 3.13 18.07
N GLU A 56 10.03 3.34 18.18
CA GLU A 56 10.87 2.59 19.15
C GLU A 56 10.36 2.72 20.58
N SER A 57 9.81 3.89 20.93
CA SER A 57 9.18 4.15 22.23
C SER A 57 7.78 3.54 22.40
N GLY A 58 7.17 3.00 21.35
CA GLY A 58 5.78 2.52 21.32
C GLY A 58 4.71 3.62 21.36
N GLY A 59 5.10 4.90 21.49
CA GLY A 59 4.17 6.02 21.68
C GLY A 59 3.30 6.35 20.46
N THR A 60 3.78 6.05 19.25
CA THR A 60 3.01 6.24 18.00
C THR A 60 3.05 4.96 17.18
N CYS A 61 1.87 4.40 16.86
CA CYS A 61 1.74 3.29 15.92
C CYS A 61 1.05 3.75 14.65
N ALA A 62 1.32 3.07 13.53
CA ALA A 62 0.71 3.29 12.24
C ALA A 62 0.30 1.96 11.62
N LYS A 63 -0.83 1.96 10.91
CA LYS A 63 -1.25 0.83 10.09
C LYS A 63 -0.68 0.98 8.70
N VAL A 64 0.10 0.00 8.27
CA VAL A 64 0.59 -0.11 6.89
C VAL A 64 -0.23 -1.17 6.18
N MET A 65 -0.80 -0.82 5.04
CA MET A 65 -1.57 -1.70 4.17
C MET A 65 -0.87 -1.79 2.82
N GLN A 66 -0.29 -2.94 2.51
CA GLN A 66 0.33 -3.22 1.23
C GLN A 66 -0.67 -3.91 0.31
N LEU A 67 -1.09 -3.23 -0.75
CA LEU A 67 -1.88 -3.83 -1.81
C LEU A 67 -1.00 -4.65 -2.76
N GLN A 68 -1.65 -5.57 -3.48
CA GLN A 68 -1.04 -6.29 -4.58
C GLN A 68 -0.55 -5.30 -5.65
N HIS A 69 0.50 -5.68 -6.40
CA HIS A 69 1.17 -4.77 -7.34
C HIS A 69 0.22 -4.03 -8.30
N ARG A 70 -0.90 -4.67 -8.70
CA ARG A 70 -2.04 -4.12 -9.44
C ARG A 70 -3.33 -4.48 -8.70
N PRO A 71 -3.88 -3.60 -7.84
CA PRO A 71 -4.97 -3.97 -6.93
C PRO A 71 -6.28 -4.31 -7.65
N ASN A 72 -6.45 -3.92 -8.92
CA ASN A 72 -7.60 -4.29 -9.75
C ASN A 72 -7.42 -5.61 -10.51
N TYR A 73 -6.24 -6.23 -10.46
CA TYR A 73 -5.94 -7.46 -11.17
C TYR A 73 -6.55 -8.67 -10.49
N ALA A 74 -7.04 -9.61 -11.29
CA ALA A 74 -7.48 -10.92 -10.84
C ALA A 74 -6.94 -11.97 -11.81
N THR A 75 -6.45 -13.08 -11.28
CA THR A 75 -5.90 -14.16 -12.11
C THR A 75 -5.97 -15.49 -11.40
N ARG A 76 -5.82 -16.56 -12.19
CA ARG A 76 -5.72 -17.92 -11.70
C ARG A 76 -4.47 -18.56 -12.28
N ILE A 77 -3.68 -19.18 -11.40
CA ILE A 77 -2.48 -19.92 -11.75
C ILE A 77 -2.70 -21.36 -11.29
N ASP A 78 -2.74 -22.29 -12.24
CA ASP A 78 -2.79 -23.72 -11.95
C ASP A 78 -1.38 -24.32 -12.18
N ALA A 79 -0.89 -25.03 -11.15
CA ALA A 79 0.35 -25.80 -11.16
C ALA A 79 0.04 -27.24 -10.71
N PRO A 80 0.95 -28.22 -10.90
CA PRO A 80 0.64 -29.65 -10.73
C PRO A 80 -0.01 -30.04 -9.40
N PHE A 81 0.35 -29.38 -8.30
CA PHE A 81 -0.18 -29.66 -6.95
C PHE A 81 -0.71 -28.43 -6.24
N THR A 82 -0.73 -27.28 -6.92
CA THR A 82 -1.08 -26.00 -6.32
C THR A 82 -1.92 -25.16 -7.25
N GLN A 83 -2.85 -24.42 -6.67
CA GLN A 83 -3.67 -23.47 -7.42
C GLN A 83 -3.71 -22.16 -6.66
N TRP A 84 -3.41 -21.07 -7.36
CA TRP A 84 -3.50 -19.72 -6.83
C TRP A 84 -4.64 -18.99 -7.52
N THR A 85 -5.59 -18.51 -6.75
CA THR A 85 -6.67 -17.64 -7.22
C THR A 85 -6.47 -16.26 -6.61
N ILE A 86 -5.89 -15.36 -7.40
CA ILE A 86 -5.61 -13.98 -7.01
C ILE A 86 -6.85 -13.14 -7.33
N THR A 87 -7.41 -12.49 -6.32
CA THR A 87 -8.56 -11.59 -6.45
C THR A 87 -8.13 -10.13 -6.32
N ASN A 88 -9.01 -9.19 -6.72
CA ASN A 88 -8.76 -7.77 -6.48
C ASN A 88 -8.61 -7.45 -4.98
N SER A 89 -7.81 -6.44 -4.64
CA SER A 89 -7.52 -6.04 -3.26
C SER A 89 -8.55 -5.09 -2.65
N PHE A 90 -9.50 -4.57 -3.43
CA PHE A 90 -10.40 -3.50 -2.95
C PHE A 90 -11.41 -3.97 -1.91
N ARG A 91 -11.90 -5.22 -2.02
CA ARG A 91 -12.79 -5.79 -0.99
C ARG A 91 -12.05 -5.92 0.35
N TRP A 92 -10.80 -6.37 0.29
CA TRP A 92 -9.94 -6.46 1.47
C TRP A 92 -9.65 -5.08 2.06
N LEU A 93 -9.23 -4.12 1.22
CA LEU A 93 -8.92 -2.75 1.63
C LEU A 93 -10.12 -2.09 2.29
N HIS A 94 -11.32 -2.25 1.72
CA HIS A 94 -12.55 -1.73 2.32
C HIS A 94 -12.76 -2.26 3.75
N ARG A 95 -12.61 -3.57 3.94
CA ARG A 95 -12.73 -4.20 5.27
C ARG A 95 -11.70 -3.64 6.26
N GLU A 96 -10.44 -3.53 5.85
CA GLU A 96 -9.40 -2.97 6.72
C GLU A 96 -9.65 -1.50 7.09
N LEU A 97 -10.14 -0.69 6.16
CA LEU A 97 -10.50 0.70 6.41
C LEU A 97 -11.70 0.82 7.37
N GLU A 98 -12.75 0.01 7.16
CA GLU A 98 -13.91 -0.03 8.06
C GLU A 98 -13.54 -0.48 9.48
N ASN A 99 -12.61 -1.44 9.62
CA ASN A 99 -12.07 -1.84 10.94
C ASN A 99 -11.34 -0.69 11.66
N LEU A 100 -10.86 0.31 10.91
CA LEU A 100 -10.16 1.48 11.43
C LEU A 100 -11.04 2.73 11.48
N ARG A 101 -12.34 2.61 11.20
CA ARG A 101 -13.25 3.77 11.14
C ARG A 101 -13.18 4.64 12.39
N ASN A 102 -13.09 4.03 13.57
CA ASN A 102 -13.04 4.74 14.85
C ASN A 102 -11.60 4.95 15.38
N SER A 103 -10.59 4.60 14.59
CA SER A 103 -9.19 4.73 14.98
C SER A 103 -8.62 6.09 14.60
N THR A 104 -7.68 6.59 15.40
CA THR A 104 -6.84 7.76 15.10
C THR A 104 -5.47 7.37 14.57
N MET A 105 -5.20 6.06 14.49
CA MET A 105 -3.97 5.51 13.99
C MET A 105 -3.73 5.97 12.54
N PRO A 106 -2.57 6.57 12.24
CA PRO A 106 -2.15 6.88 10.88
C PRO A 106 -2.23 5.66 9.97
N ILE A 107 -2.72 5.86 8.75
CA ILE A 107 -2.92 4.81 7.75
C ILE A 107 -2.02 5.08 6.55
N PHE A 108 -1.19 4.10 6.19
CA PHE A 108 -0.39 4.10 4.98
C PHE A 108 -0.95 3.04 4.03
N ILE A 109 -1.44 3.48 2.87
CA ILE A 109 -1.91 2.59 1.79
C ILE A 109 -0.81 2.58 0.72
N ASN A 110 -0.10 1.46 0.61
CA ASN A 110 0.99 1.31 -0.36
C ASN A 110 0.59 0.36 -1.49
N LEU A 111 0.98 0.69 -2.72
CA LEU A 111 0.76 -0.13 -3.91
C LEU A 111 1.84 0.14 -4.94
N HIS A 112 2.18 -0.85 -5.76
CA HIS A 112 3.24 -0.64 -6.76
C HIS A 112 2.72 0.18 -7.96
N HIS A 113 1.66 -0.27 -8.63
CA HIS A 113 1.10 0.38 -9.82
C HIS A 113 -0.26 1.01 -9.53
N MET A 114 -0.32 2.34 -9.63
CA MET A 114 -1.55 3.12 -9.57
C MET A 114 -2.10 3.38 -10.98
N ASP A 115 -3.09 2.60 -11.40
CA ASP A 115 -3.90 2.91 -12.58
C ASP A 115 -5.10 3.82 -12.23
N ALA A 116 -5.74 4.42 -13.24
CA ALA A 116 -6.85 5.35 -13.04
C ALA A 116 -8.05 4.72 -12.31
N VAL A 117 -8.31 3.42 -12.54
CA VAL A 117 -9.38 2.67 -11.87
C VAL A 117 -9.06 2.51 -10.37
N SER A 118 -7.82 2.17 -10.07
CA SER A 118 -7.32 1.97 -8.72
C SER A 118 -7.32 3.27 -7.93
N GLN A 119 -6.87 4.36 -8.55
CA GLN A 119 -6.92 5.70 -7.99
C GLN A 119 -8.36 6.10 -7.65
N THR A 120 -9.29 5.91 -8.59
CA THR A 120 -10.72 6.21 -8.40
C THR A 120 -11.31 5.40 -7.25
N LYS A 121 -11.06 4.08 -7.21
CA LYS A 121 -11.57 3.20 -6.15
C LYS A 121 -10.99 3.53 -4.78
N ILE A 122 -9.68 3.80 -4.68
CA ILE A 122 -9.05 4.19 -3.41
C ILE A 122 -9.64 5.51 -2.92
N LYS A 123 -9.78 6.52 -3.80
CA LYS A 123 -10.45 7.79 -3.45
C LYS A 123 -11.89 7.54 -2.96
N GLN A 124 -12.67 6.70 -3.63
CA GLN A 124 -14.04 6.37 -3.22
C GLN A 124 -14.10 5.69 -1.85
N LEU A 125 -13.22 4.72 -1.57
CA LEU A 125 -13.16 4.03 -0.28
C LEU A 125 -12.79 5.00 0.85
N ILE A 126 -11.79 5.84 0.64
CA ILE A 126 -11.40 6.89 1.59
C ILE A 126 -12.54 7.89 1.82
N LYS A 127 -13.20 8.35 0.74
CA LYS A 127 -14.35 9.27 0.86
C LYS A 127 -15.47 8.66 1.69
N THR A 128 -15.73 7.36 1.51
CA THR A 128 -16.75 6.63 2.25
C THR A 128 -16.37 6.52 3.72
N LEU A 129 -15.11 6.18 4.02
CA LEU A 129 -14.58 6.16 5.38
C LEU A 129 -14.74 7.51 6.08
N LEU A 130 -14.34 8.60 5.43
CA LEU A 130 -14.44 9.95 6.01
C LEU A 130 -15.91 10.35 6.25
N LYS A 131 -16.82 10.04 5.31
CA LYS A 131 -18.26 10.31 5.49
C LYS A 131 -18.86 9.53 6.65
N ASN A 132 -18.52 8.25 6.78
CA ASN A 132 -19.04 7.36 7.82
C ASN A 132 -18.53 7.72 9.22
N ARG A 133 -17.45 8.51 9.31
CA ARG A 133 -16.84 8.96 10.56
C ARG A 133 -17.51 10.17 11.20
N GLY A 134 -18.27 10.98 10.45
CA GLY A 134 -18.83 12.24 10.97
C GLY A 134 -17.73 13.17 11.53
N ASP A 135 -17.98 13.77 12.70
CA ASP A 135 -17.07 14.70 13.39
C ASP A 135 -15.93 14.00 14.17
N ALA A 136 -15.59 12.76 13.82
CA ALA A 136 -14.50 12.05 14.49
C ALA A 136 -13.16 12.79 14.32
N LYS A 137 -12.24 12.53 15.26
CA LYS A 137 -10.87 13.06 15.26
C LYS A 137 -10.18 12.96 13.88
N PRO A 138 -9.24 13.89 13.57
CA PRO A 138 -8.52 13.90 12.30
C PRO A 138 -7.91 12.53 11.97
N LEU A 139 -8.15 12.05 10.75
CA LEU A 139 -7.58 10.81 10.24
C LEU A 139 -6.43 11.13 9.28
N ARG A 140 -5.24 10.63 9.62
CA ARG A 140 -4.04 10.82 8.80
C ARG A 140 -3.89 9.63 7.85
N ILE A 141 -4.14 9.86 6.57
CA ILE A 141 -4.01 8.84 5.51
C ILE A 141 -2.94 9.29 4.53
N PHE A 142 -2.08 8.35 4.12
CA PHE A 142 -1.09 8.54 3.05
C PHE A 142 -1.25 7.43 2.02
N VAL A 143 -1.32 7.79 0.75
CA VAL A 143 -1.33 6.81 -0.35
C VAL A 143 0.00 6.88 -1.07
N LEU A 144 0.74 5.77 -1.07
CA LEU A 144 2.10 5.69 -1.62
C LEU A 144 2.11 4.76 -2.83
N TYR A 145 2.72 5.20 -3.94
CA TYR A 145 2.83 4.37 -5.13
C TYR A 145 4.08 4.65 -5.98
N ALA A 146 4.37 3.72 -6.89
CA ALA A 146 5.52 3.77 -7.80
C ALA A 146 5.08 3.34 -9.22
N HIS A 147 5.97 2.67 -9.96
CA HIS A 147 5.76 1.86 -11.18
C HIS A 147 6.56 2.32 -12.40
N ILE A 148 6.51 3.61 -12.74
CA ILE A 148 6.99 4.07 -14.05
C ILE A 148 8.48 4.37 -13.97
N HIS A 149 9.31 3.35 -14.20
CA HIS A 149 10.77 3.44 -14.05
C HIS A 149 11.45 4.44 -15.00
N HIS A 150 10.82 4.86 -16.11
CA HIS A 150 11.34 5.93 -16.97
C HIS A 150 10.95 7.35 -16.49
N LYS A 151 9.99 7.46 -15.57
CA LYS A 151 9.60 8.70 -14.90
C LYS A 151 10.32 8.75 -13.56
N HIS A 152 11.54 9.25 -13.59
CA HIS A 152 12.40 9.49 -12.42
C HIS A 152 11.96 10.72 -11.62
N GLU A 153 10.66 10.93 -11.50
CA GLU A 153 10.04 12.07 -10.85
C GLU A 153 9.46 11.69 -9.49
N MET A 154 9.26 12.69 -8.64
CA MET A 154 8.40 12.57 -7.48
C MET A 154 7.22 13.51 -7.72
N LYS A 155 6.01 13.01 -7.50
CA LYS A 155 4.79 13.79 -7.65
C LYS A 155 3.91 13.53 -6.46
N TYR A 156 3.14 14.54 -6.09
CA TYR A 156 2.05 14.36 -5.17
C TYR A 156 0.82 15.07 -5.73
N GLU A 157 -0.34 14.49 -5.46
CA GLU A 157 -1.62 15.17 -5.57
C GLU A 157 -2.31 15.02 -4.22
N CYS A 158 -3.16 15.97 -3.84
CA CYS A 158 -4.08 15.71 -2.74
C CYS A 158 -5.48 15.47 -3.25
N ALA A 159 -6.11 14.47 -2.66
CA ALA A 159 -7.52 14.21 -2.82
C ALA A 159 -8.21 14.38 -1.48
N LEU A 160 -9.51 14.71 -1.50
CA LEU A 160 -10.42 14.57 -0.35
C LEU A 160 -9.84 15.14 0.96
N GLN A 161 -9.95 16.45 1.17
CA GLN A 161 -9.56 17.10 2.43
C GLN A 161 -8.06 16.90 2.76
N ASN A 162 -7.19 17.04 1.74
CA ASN A 162 -5.73 17.06 1.86
C ASN A 162 -5.01 15.71 2.06
N ILE A 163 -5.60 14.58 1.63
CA ILE A 163 -4.91 13.28 1.68
C ILE A 163 -3.89 13.19 0.55
N PRO A 164 -2.58 13.08 0.85
CA PRO A 164 -1.54 13.02 -0.17
C PRO A 164 -1.47 11.64 -0.83
N PHE A 165 -1.52 11.65 -2.16
CA PHE A 165 -1.17 10.54 -3.04
C PHE A 165 0.22 10.82 -3.59
N ILE A 166 1.20 10.07 -3.13
CA ILE A 166 2.62 10.34 -3.35
C ILE A 166 3.19 9.26 -4.29
N TYR A 167 3.67 9.71 -5.44
CA TYR A 167 4.43 8.93 -6.39
C TYR A 167 5.93 9.07 -6.10
N VAL A 168 6.60 7.93 -5.93
CA VAL A 168 8.06 7.85 -5.83
C VAL A 168 8.61 7.10 -7.03
N GLY A 169 9.25 7.83 -7.94
CA GLY A 169 9.91 7.27 -9.12
C GLY A 169 11.19 6.49 -8.79
N SER A 170 11.60 5.65 -9.72
CA SER A 170 12.75 4.73 -9.56
C SER A 170 14.11 5.41 -9.82
N ILE A 171 15.19 4.71 -9.41
CA ILE A 171 16.61 4.83 -9.85
C ILE A 171 16.71 5.34 -11.30
N PRO A 172 17.63 6.26 -11.64
CA PRO A 172 18.91 6.56 -10.96
C PRO A 172 18.88 7.69 -9.92
N ASN A 173 17.81 8.49 -9.84
CA ASN A 173 17.80 9.69 -9.00
C ASN A 173 17.67 9.41 -7.49
N ASN A 174 17.74 8.15 -7.04
CA ASN A 174 17.65 7.70 -5.64
C ASN A 174 16.68 8.52 -4.78
N ARG A 175 15.44 8.64 -5.26
CA ARG A 175 14.38 9.43 -4.62
C ARG A 175 13.65 8.59 -3.59
N PHE A 176 13.28 9.21 -2.48
CA PHE A 176 12.53 8.56 -1.41
C PHE A 176 11.68 9.58 -0.65
N THR A 177 10.78 9.08 0.19
CA THR A 177 9.88 9.92 0.99
C THR A 177 10.06 9.59 2.46
N ALA A 178 10.21 10.62 3.29
CA ALA A 178 10.12 10.51 4.74
C ALA A 178 8.83 11.18 5.21
N ILE A 179 8.10 10.53 6.12
CA ILE A 179 6.84 11.06 6.67
C ILE A 179 6.99 11.08 8.18
N LYS A 180 6.97 12.28 8.76
CA LYS A 180 7.00 12.49 10.20
C LYS A 180 5.58 12.61 10.70
N VAL A 181 5.22 11.70 11.61
CA VAL A 181 3.88 11.65 12.19
C VAL A 181 3.97 11.96 13.69
N PRO A 182 3.44 13.11 14.14
CA PRO A 182 3.51 13.49 15.55
C PRO A 182 2.63 12.59 16.41
N ALA A 183 3.06 12.34 17.65
CA ALA A 183 2.26 11.61 18.65
C ALA A 183 0.97 12.36 18.99
N ASN A 184 1.04 13.69 19.06
CA ASN A 184 -0.15 14.53 19.21
C ASN A 184 -0.97 14.49 17.91
N GLU A 185 -2.19 13.94 18.00
CA GLU A 185 -3.13 13.77 16.88
C GLU A 185 -3.67 15.11 16.33
N SER A 186 -3.61 16.17 17.12
CA SER A 186 -4.00 17.52 16.69
C SER A 186 -2.93 18.19 15.80
N LEU A 187 -1.70 17.65 15.78
CA LEU A 187 -0.63 18.17 14.95
C LEU A 187 -0.61 17.49 13.57
N SER A 188 -0.34 18.31 12.58
CA SER A 188 -0.15 17.93 11.19
C SER A 188 1.05 17.01 11.01
N SER A 189 0.91 16.02 10.14
CA SER A 189 2.10 15.28 9.68
C SER A 189 2.92 16.12 8.73
N GLU A 190 4.19 15.77 8.59
CA GLU A 190 5.12 16.45 7.69
C GLU A 190 5.64 15.42 6.68
N VAL A 191 5.57 15.74 5.39
CA VAL A 191 6.04 14.87 4.31
C VAL A 191 7.22 15.53 3.63
N PHE A 192 8.33 14.81 3.55
CA PHE A 192 9.56 15.23 2.92
C PHE A 192 9.80 14.38 1.69
N LEU A 193 9.88 15.02 0.52
CA LEU A 193 10.31 14.39 -0.72
C LEU A 193 11.82 14.59 -0.82
N LEU A 194 12.57 13.49 -0.85
CA LEU A 194 14.02 13.49 -0.64
C LEU A 194 14.74 12.89 -1.86
N SER A 195 15.97 13.34 -2.09
CA SER A 195 16.90 12.78 -3.07
C SER A 195 18.21 12.45 -2.36
N ALA A 196 18.68 11.21 -2.48
CA ALA A 196 20.03 10.85 -2.04
C ALA A 196 21.05 11.30 -3.09
N ASN A 197 22.08 11.99 -2.64
CA ASN A 197 23.19 12.45 -3.46
C ASN A 197 24.30 11.39 -3.48
N GLY A 198 25.20 11.46 -4.47
CA GLY A 198 26.30 10.50 -4.62
C GLY A 198 27.34 10.53 -3.51
N ASP A 199 27.31 11.56 -2.66
CA ASP A 199 28.20 11.78 -1.51
C ASP A 199 27.57 11.35 -0.18
N HIS A 200 26.50 10.54 -0.21
CA HIS A 200 25.70 10.12 0.95
C HIS A 200 24.92 11.25 1.65
N SER A 201 24.90 12.48 1.11
CA SER A 201 24.03 13.54 1.62
C SER A 201 22.60 13.38 1.09
N VAL A 202 21.64 14.07 1.72
CA VAL A 202 20.22 14.03 1.36
C VAL A 202 19.73 15.46 1.13
N THR A 203 19.13 15.71 -0.03
CA THR A 203 18.49 16.98 -0.35
C THR A 203 16.98 16.88 -0.20
N ILE A 204 16.37 17.87 0.45
CA ILE A 204 14.91 18.05 0.45
C ILE A 204 14.51 18.65 -0.90
N VAL A 205 13.86 17.84 -1.72
CA VAL A 205 13.30 18.25 -3.02
C VAL A 205 11.99 19.00 -2.83
N ASN A 206 11.17 18.59 -1.86
CA ASN A 206 9.92 19.25 -1.53
C ASN A 206 9.47 18.94 -0.09
N TYR A 207 8.61 19.79 0.45
CA TYR A 207 8.04 19.70 1.79
C TYR A 207 6.53 19.94 1.74
N ILE A 208 5.74 19.06 2.38
CA ILE A 208 4.27 19.12 2.36
C ILE A 208 3.75 19.03 3.81
N GLN A 209 2.84 19.94 4.18
CA GLN A 209 2.06 19.90 5.41
C GLN A 209 0.56 19.68 5.09
N PRO A 210 0.04 18.43 5.19
CA PRO A 210 -1.31 18.07 4.75
C PRO A 210 -2.48 18.74 5.49
N VAL A 211 -2.27 19.70 6.40
CA VAL A 211 -3.36 20.31 7.19
C VAL A 211 -3.54 21.80 6.89
N HIS A 212 -2.58 22.46 6.23
CA HIS A 212 -2.63 23.92 6.02
C HIS A 212 -2.36 24.38 4.59
N THR A 213 -2.04 23.47 3.69
CA THR A 213 -1.90 23.80 2.26
C THR A 213 -2.84 22.94 1.45
N SER A 214 -3.81 23.58 0.77
CA SER A 214 -4.41 23.01 -0.42
C SER A 214 -3.27 22.59 -1.33
N CYS A 215 -3.09 21.30 -1.52
CA CYS A 215 -2.06 20.82 -2.43
C CYS A 215 -2.34 21.41 -3.80
N ILE A 216 -1.31 22.02 -4.37
CA ILE A 216 -1.39 22.83 -5.59
C ILE A 216 -2.20 22.05 -6.62
N GLN A 217 -3.36 22.60 -7.01
CA GLN A 217 -4.12 22.06 -8.13
C GLN A 217 -3.25 22.21 -9.40
N PRO A 218 -3.17 21.19 -10.26
CA PRO A 218 -2.42 21.27 -11.51
C PRO A 218 -2.92 22.41 -12.40
#